data_AF-A0A4R1RFB9-F1
#
_entry.id   AF-A0A4R1RFB9-F1
#
_cell.length_a   1.000
_cell.length_b   1.000
_cell.length_c   1.000
_cell.angle_alpha   90.00
_cell.angle_beta   90.00
_cell.angle_gamma   90.00
#
_symmetry.space_group_name_H-M   'P 1'
#
loop_
_entity.id
_entity.type
_entity.pdbx_description
1 polymer ?
#
loop_
_entity_poly.entity_id
_entity_poly.type
_entity_poly.pdbx_seq_one_letter_code
_entity_poly.pdbx_strand_id
1 'polypeptide(L)' 'MRTLKNTIHKILNWEYWNTNVIYFPIFFYWIYLSIKARSLGFFNASNPKIINGGFALESKKEIYDLIP' A
#
# COMPACT_ATOMS: atom_id res chain seq x y z
N MET A 1 32.42 12.69 9.75
CA MET A 1 31.24 13.23 10.48
C MET A 1 30.03 13.54 9.58
N ARG A 2 30.18 14.22 8.44
CA ARG A 2 29.05 14.57 7.55
C ARG A 2 28.25 13.37 7.02
N THR A 3 28.92 12.29 6.61
CA THR A 3 28.26 11.09 6.07
C THR A 3 27.39 10.39 7.10
N LEU A 4 27.88 10.23 8.34
CA LEU A 4 27.13 9.59 9.42
C LEU A 4 25.86 10.39 9.76
N LYS A 5 25.97 11.72 9.86
CA LYS A 5 24.82 12.61 10.08
C LYS A 5 23.77 12.44 8.98
N ASN A 6 24.19 12.38 7.72
CA ASN A 6 23.29 12.19 6.58
C ASN A 6 22.64 10.80 6.57
N THR A 7 23.37 9.74 6.92
CA THR A 7 22.82 8.39 7.00
C THR A 7 21.76 8.29 8.09
N ILE A 8 22.03 8.83 9.29
CA ILE A 8 21.05 8.86 10.39
C ILE A 8 19.81 9.67 9.97
N HIS A 9 19.99 10.81 9.31
CA HIS A 9 18.87 11.60 8.78
C HIS A 9 17.99 10.76 7.83
N LYS A 10 18.58 10.05 6.87
CA LYS A 10 17.81 9.20 5.95
C LYS A 10 17.12 8.02 6.63
N ILE A 11 17.68 7.48 7.71
CA ILE A 11 17.07 6.39 8.47
C ILE A 11 15.88 6.90 9.30
N LEU A 12 15.98 8.08 9.91
CA LEU A 12 14.91 8.59 10.79
C LEU A 12 13.76 9.25 10.04
N ASN A 13 13.98 9.64 8.78
CA ASN A 13 12.99 10.35 7.96
C ASN A 13 12.46 9.41 6.86
N TRP A 14 11.18 9.06 6.96
CA TRP A 14 10.56 8.01 6.14
C TRP A 14 10.53 8.35 4.65
N GLU A 15 10.57 9.63 4.28
CA GLU A 15 10.53 10.06 2.87
C GLU A 15 11.76 9.59 2.07
N TYR A 16 12.84 9.20 2.75
CA TYR A 16 14.03 8.63 2.11
C TYR A 16 13.99 7.11 2.00
N TRP A 17 12.99 6.46 2.59
CA TRP A 17 12.88 5.01 2.58
C TRP A 17 12.37 4.52 1.24
N ASN A 18 12.79 3.33 0.84
CA ASN A 18 12.18 2.65 -0.30
C ASN A 18 10.71 2.38 0.03
N THR A 19 9.80 2.67 -0.91
CA THR A 19 8.35 2.48 -0.74
C THR A 19 8.00 1.07 -0.27
N ASN A 20 8.71 0.03 -0.73
CA ASN A 20 8.46 -1.35 -0.29
C ASN A 20 8.65 -1.54 1.22
N VAL A 21 9.59 -0.82 1.85
CA VAL A 21 9.81 -0.88 3.31
C VAL A 21 8.64 -0.27 4.06
N ILE A 22 8.10 0.84 3.55
CA ILE A 22 6.94 1.52 4.13
C ILE A 22 5.70 0.63 4.05
N TYR A 23 5.51 -0.06 2.92
CA TYR A 23 4.34 -0.92 2.70
C TYR A 23 4.49 -2.33 3.28
N PHE A 24 5.71 -2.78 3.61
CA PHE A 24 5.95 -4.12 4.16
C PHE A 24 5.10 -4.44 5.40
N PRO A 25 4.96 -3.54 6.40
CA PRO A 25 4.10 -3.79 7.56
C PRO A 25 2.62 -4.00 7.22
N ILE A 26 2.13 -3.42 6.12
CA ILE A 26 0.72 -3.52 5.70
C ILE A 26 0.38 -4.98 5.36
N PHE A 27 1.34 -5.76 4.85
CA PHE A 27 1.12 -7.18 4.54
C PHE A 27 0.74 -8.00 5.78
N PHE A 28 1.27 -7.71 6.97
CA PHE A 28 0.87 -8.43 8.19
C PHE A 28 -0.60 -8.22 8.51
N TYR A 29 -1.09 -6.98 8.36
CA TYR A 29 -2.48 -6.67 8.60
C TYR A 29 -3.40 -7.24 7.50
N TRP A 30 -2.96 -7.18 6.25
CA TRP A 30 -3.65 -7.83 5.13
C TRP A 30 -3.77 -9.35 5.34
N ILE A 31 -2.71 -10.04 5.78
CA ILE A 31 -2.75 -11.48 6.11
C ILE A 31 -3.76 -11.75 7.22
N TYR A 32 -3.71 -10.97 8.31
CA TYR A 32 -4.67 -11.11 9.42
C TYR A 32 -6.12 -10.97 8.94
N LEU A 33 -6.42 -9.92 8.18
CA LEU A 33 -7.77 -9.69 7.64
C LEU A 33 -8.17 -10.76 6.62
N SER A 34 -7.24 -11.23 5.78
CA SER A 34 -7.50 -12.27 4.80
C SER A 34 -7.89 -13.59 5.47
N ILE A 35 -7.22 -13.94 6.57
CA ILE A 35 -7.58 -15.12 7.39
C ILE A 35 -8.97 -14.92 8.00
N LYS A 36 -9.24 -13.76 8.62
CA LYS A 36 -10.53 -13.46 9.25
C LYS A 36 -11.69 -13.50 8.24
N ALA A 37 -11.46 -12.99 7.04
CA ALA A 37 -12.44 -12.95 5.95
C ALA A 37 -12.49 -14.27 5.14
N ARG A 38 -11.56 -15.20 5.38
CA ARG A 38 -11.37 -16.43 4.59
C ARG A 38 -11.24 -16.15 3.08
N SER A 39 -10.63 -15.03 2.72
CA SER A 39 -10.44 -14.59 1.35
C SER A 39 -9.25 -13.65 1.25
N LEU A 40 -8.33 -13.93 0.33
CA LEU A 40 -7.17 -13.06 0.04
C LEU A 40 -7.59 -11.73 -0.60
N GLY A 41 -8.71 -11.74 -1.34
CA GLY A 41 -9.26 -10.59 -2.06
C GLY A 41 -10.51 -10.02 -1.40
N PHE A 42 -10.63 -10.10 -0.07
CA PHE A 42 -11.82 -9.67 0.67
C PHE A 42 -12.24 -8.21 0.36
N PHE A 43 -11.27 -7.34 0.06
CA PHE A 43 -11.48 -5.93 -0.24
C PHE A 43 -12.09 -5.67 -1.63
N ASN A 44 -12.13 -6.66 -2.53
CA ASN A 44 -12.77 -6.51 -3.85
C ASN A 44 -14.27 -6.20 -3.72
N ALA A 45 -14.90 -6.68 -2.64
CA ALA A 45 -16.31 -6.42 -2.37
C ALA A 45 -16.58 -4.96 -1.99
N SER A 46 -15.57 -4.22 -1.51
CA SER A 46 -15.72 -2.83 -1.07
C SER A 46 -15.98 -1.88 -2.25
N ASN A 47 -15.30 -2.10 -3.37
CA ASN A 47 -15.41 -1.29 -4.60
C ASN A 47 -15.44 -2.18 -5.85
N PRO A 48 -16.55 -2.88 -6.15
CA PRO A 48 -16.59 -3.91 -7.19
C PRO A 48 -16.30 -3.42 -8.62
N LYS A 49 -16.39 -2.11 -8.86
CA LYS A 49 -16.11 -1.48 -10.16
C LYS A 49 -14.64 -1.10 -10.34
N ILE A 50 -13.81 -1.24 -9.30
CA ILE A 50 -12.39 -0.88 -9.32
C ILE A 50 -11.55 -2.15 -9.23
N ILE A 51 -10.52 -2.27 -10.07
CA ILE A 51 -9.58 -3.40 -10.02
C ILE A 51 -9.00 -3.52 -8.61
N ASN A 52 -8.99 -4.75 -8.08
CA ASN A 52 -8.56 -5.06 -6.72
C ASN A 52 -9.25 -4.21 -5.63
N GLY A 53 -10.47 -3.72 -5.86
CA GLY A 53 -11.18 -2.86 -4.92
C GLY A 53 -10.48 -1.52 -4.63
N GLY A 54 -9.50 -1.14 -5.46
CA GLY A 54 -8.61 0.01 -5.22
C GLY A 54 -7.47 -0.24 -4.23
N PHE A 55 -7.15 -1.50 -3.93
CA PHE A 55 -6.09 -1.87 -3.01
C PHE A 55 -4.70 -1.77 -3.65
N ALA A 56 -4.55 -2.23 -4.89
CA ALA A 56 -3.29 -2.20 -5.62
C ALA A 56 -3.50 -2.40 -7.13
N LEU A 57 -2.54 -1.92 -7.92
CA LEU A 57 -2.44 -2.11 -9.37
C LEU A 57 -3.62 -1.51 -10.16
N GLU A 58 -4.37 -0.59 -9.57
CA GLU A 58 -5.46 0.12 -10.23
C GLU A 58 -4.93 1.28 -11.09
N SER A 59 -5.55 1.48 -12.26
CA SER A 59 -5.29 2.66 -13.08
C SER A 59 -6.13 3.83 -12.57
N LYS A 60 -5.48 4.95 -12.24
CA LYS A 60 -6.20 6.18 -11.91
C LYS A 60 -7.11 6.64 -13.05
N LYS A 61 -6.71 6.42 -14.30
CA LYS A 61 -7.54 6.74 -15.47
C LYS A 61 -8.83 5.92 -15.47
N GLU A 62 -8.74 4.60 -15.26
CA GLU A 62 -9.92 3.73 -15.23
C GLU A 62 -10.88 4.12 -14.10
N ILE A 63 -10.35 4.57 -12.96
CA ILE A 63 -11.17 5.11 -11.86
C ILE A 63 -11.85 6.42 -12.28
N TYR A 64 -11.14 7.33 -12.96
CA TYR A 64 -11.72 8.59 -13.42
C TYR A 64 -12.83 8.38 -14.44
N ASP A 65 -12.72 7.36 -15.31
CA ASP A 65 -13.75 7.02 -16.29
C ASP A 65 -15.07 6.52 -15.61
N LEU A 66 -15.04 6.20 -14.29
CA LEU A 66 -16.24 5.85 -13.51
C LEU A 66 -16.98 7.07 -12.93
N ILE A 67 -16.37 8.26 -12.95
CA ILE A 67 -16.93 9.49 -12.38
C ILE A 67 -17.84 10.16 -13.42
N PRO A 68 -19.05 10.64 -13.05
CA PRO A 68 -19.98 11.32 -13.97
C PRO A 68 -19.46 12.63 -14.53
#